data_AF-A0AAQ3SPC3-F1
#
_entry.id   AF-A0AAQ3SPC3-F1
#
_cell.length_a   1.000
_cell.length_b   1.000
_cell.length_c   1.000
_cell.angle_alpha   90.00
_cell.angle_beta   90.00
_cell.angle_gamma   90.00
#
_symmetry.space_group_name_H-M   'P 1'
#
loop_
_entity.id
_entity.type
_entity.pdbx_description
1 polymer ?
#
loop_
_entity_poly.entity_id
_entity_poly.type
_entity_poly.pdbx_seq_one_letter_code
_entity_poly.pdbx_strand_id
1 'polypeptide(L)'
;MCDASDYAVGAVLGQSKDRKHHAISYASKTLTGPQLNYSTTEKELLAVVFAIDKFRSYLVGAKVIIYTDHAALKYLLTKKDAKP
;
A
#
# COMPACT_ATOMS: atom_id res chain seq x y z
N MET A 1 4.39 -3.48 -3.70
CA MET A 1 3.86 -4.40 -2.67
C MET A 1 3.68 -3.59 -1.40
N CYS A 2 2.55 -3.71 -0.72
CA CYS A 2 2.28 -3.01 0.54
C CYS A 2 1.83 -4.03 1.58
N ASP A 3 2.20 -3.79 2.82
CA ASP A 3 1.90 -4.66 3.96
C ASP A 3 1.84 -3.81 5.25
N ALA A 4 1.08 -4.26 6.23
CA ALA A 4 0.98 -3.61 7.52
C ALA A 4 1.13 -4.59 8.68
N SER A 5 1.69 -4.06 9.77
CA SER A 5 1.77 -4.73 11.06
C SER A 5 1.07 -3.89 12.11
N ASP A 6 1.03 -4.39 13.34
CA ASP A 6 0.44 -3.63 14.45
C ASP A 6 1.12 -2.28 14.71
N TYR A 7 2.39 -2.15 14.35
CA TYR A 7 3.24 -1.02 14.72
C TYR A 7 3.82 -0.24 13.54
N ALA A 8 3.81 -0.79 12.33
CA ALA A 8 4.44 -0.17 11.17
C ALA A 8 3.75 -0.58 9.87
N VAL A 9 3.85 0.29 8.87
CA VAL A 9 3.49 0.00 7.49
C VAL A 9 4.74 -0.10 6.63
N GLY A 10 4.70 -0.97 5.63
CA GLY A 10 5.79 -1.24 4.71
C GLY A 10 5.34 -1.18 3.26
N ALA A 11 6.24 -0.75 2.38
CA ALA A 11 6.02 -0.73 0.96
C ALA A 11 7.31 -0.99 0.16
N VAL A 12 7.15 -1.70 -0.95
CA VAL A 12 8.22 -1.96 -1.92
C VAL A 12 7.77 -1.45 -3.28
N LEU A 13 8.53 -0.51 -3.83
CA LEU A 13 8.47 -0.12 -5.23
C LEU A 13 9.30 -1.11 -6.04
N GLY A 14 8.70 -1.71 -7.04
CA GLY A 14 9.41 -2.62 -7.95
C GLY A 14 8.86 -2.53 -9.36
N GLN A 15 9.65 -3.03 -10.30
CA GLN A 15 9.29 -3.14 -11.71
C GLN A 15 9.39 -4.60 -12.14
N SER A 16 8.49 -5.01 -13.04
CA SER A 16 8.58 -6.32 -13.67
C SER A 16 9.34 -6.19 -14.98
N LYS A 17 10.44 -6.93 -15.11
CA LYS A 17 11.23 -7.03 -16.35
C LYS A 17 11.51 -8.51 -16.60
N ASP A 18 11.28 -8.99 -17.83
CA ASP A 18 11.52 -10.39 -18.21
C ASP A 18 10.83 -11.41 -17.27
N ARG A 19 9.60 -11.08 -16.84
CA ARG A 19 8.77 -11.84 -15.87
C ARG A 19 9.40 -11.97 -14.47
N LYS A 20 10.44 -11.21 -14.15
CA LYS A 20 11.06 -11.14 -12.83
C LYS A 20 10.73 -9.80 -12.18
N HIS A 21 10.39 -9.85 -10.89
CA HIS A 21 10.17 -8.65 -10.09
C HIS A 21 11.50 -8.15 -9.55
N HIS A 22 11.84 -6.91 -9.87
CA HIS A 22 13.03 -6.23 -9.37
C HIS A 22 12.60 -5.11 -8.44
N ALA A 23 13.08 -5.13 -7.20
CA ALA A 23 12.87 -4.05 -6.27
C ALA A 23 13.72 -2.84 -6.68
N ILE A 24 13.11 -1.66 -6.66
CA ILE A 24 13.76 -0.37 -6.93
C ILE A 24 14.02 0.34 -5.59
N SER A 25 13.02 0.35 -4.71
CA SER A 25 13.10 1.05 -3.43
C SER A 25 12.19 0.42 -2.38
N TYR A 26 12.64 0.47 -1.14
CA TYR A 26 11.90 0.03 0.04
C TYR A 26 11.57 1.24 0.90
N ALA A 27 10.38 1.25 1.47
CA ALA A 27 9.97 2.27 2.42
C ALA A 27 9.18 1.64 3.55
N SER A 28 9.35 2.17 4.75
CA SER A 28 8.55 1.81 5.92
C SER A 28 8.32 3.03 6.78
N LYS A 29 7.27 2.97 7.61
CA LYS A 29 6.92 4.01 8.56
C LYS A 29 6.32 3.38 9.80
N THR A 30 6.83 3.75 10.96
CA THR A 30 6.24 3.39 12.27
C THR A 30 4.93 4.17 12.45
N LEU A 31 3.89 3.47 12.90
CA LEU A 31 2.59 4.03 13.24
C LEU A 31 2.70 4.82 14.54
N THR A 32 1.97 5.94 14.62
CA THR A 32 2.02 6.83 15.79
C THR A 32 0.63 7.29 16.20
N GLY A 33 0.45 7.51 17.50
CA GLY A 33 -0.77 8.06 18.08
C GLY A 33 -2.03 7.30 17.62
N PRO A 34 -3.01 7.97 17.01
CA PRO A 34 -4.26 7.34 16.57
C PRO A 34 -4.07 6.17 15.60
N GLN A 35 -2.99 6.15 14.83
CA GLN A 35 -2.76 5.12 13.81
C GLN A 35 -2.52 3.73 14.42
N LEU A 36 -2.03 3.67 15.67
CA LEU A 36 -1.84 2.41 16.38
C LEU A 36 -3.18 1.74 16.71
N ASN A 37 -4.24 2.53 16.86
CA ASN A 37 -5.60 2.08 17.20
C ASN A 37 -6.44 1.71 15.97
N TYR A 38 -5.91 1.86 14.76
CA TYR A 38 -6.60 1.46 13.54
C TYR A 38 -6.80 -0.06 13.51
N SER A 39 -7.93 -0.48 12.94
CA SER A 39 -8.16 -1.87 12.60
C SER A 39 -7.14 -2.36 11.57
N THR A 40 -6.96 -3.68 11.46
CA THR A 40 -6.06 -4.28 10.47
C THR A 40 -6.36 -3.77 9.06
N THR A 41 -7.63 -3.71 8.66
CA THR A 41 -8.02 -3.22 7.32
C THR A 41 -7.66 -1.75 7.10
N GLU A 42 -7.80 -0.90 8.12
CA GLU A 42 -7.39 0.51 8.03
C GLU A 42 -5.86 0.66 7.98
N LYS A 43 -5.10 -0.16 8.72
CA LYS A 43 -3.63 -0.18 8.67
C LYS A 43 -3.12 -0.64 7.29
N GLU A 44 -3.75 -1.67 6.72
CA GLU A 44 -3.46 -2.13 5.36
C GLU A 44 -3.77 -1.05 4.31
N LEU A 45 -4.91 -0.36 4.43
CA LEU A 45 -5.22 0.77 3.54
C LEU A 45 -4.21 1.90 3.71
N LEU A 46 -3.80 2.18 4.95
CA LEU A 46 -2.79 3.18 5.25
C LEU A 46 -1.43 2.81 4.63
N ALA A 47 -1.05 1.54 4.58
CA ALA A 47 0.16 1.10 3.87
C ALA A 47 0.11 1.44 2.37
N VAL A 48 -1.06 1.29 1.74
CA VAL A 48 -1.28 1.68 0.34
C VAL A 48 -1.17 3.19 0.16
N VAL A 49 -1.84 3.98 1.00
CA VAL A 49 -1.77 5.46 0.96
C VAL A 49 -0.34 5.94 1.17
N PHE A 50 0.37 5.38 2.15
CA PHE A 50 1.77 5.66 2.43
C PHE A 50 2.66 5.35 1.22
N ALA A 51 2.47 4.21 0.57
CA ALA A 51 3.25 3.83 -0.61
C ALA A 51 3.06 4.82 -1.77
N ILE A 52 1.82 5.22 -2.05
CA ILE A 52 1.49 6.15 -3.13
C ILE A 52 2.12 7.52 -2.88
N ASP A 53 2.01 8.03 -1.66
CA ASP A 53 2.59 9.31 -1.27
C ASP A 53 4.14 9.26 -1.34
N LYS A 54 4.74 8.23 -0.75
CA LYS A 54 6.19 8.07 -0.69
C LYS A 54 6.83 7.94 -2.06
N PHE A 55 6.20 7.22 -2.99
CA PHE A 55 6.72 6.97 -4.32
C PHE A 55 6.10 7.86 -5.39
N ARG A 56 5.37 8.93 -5.02
CA ARG A 56 4.61 9.79 -5.95
C ARG A 56 5.41 10.21 -7.19
N SER A 57 6.68 10.58 -7.03
CA SER A 57 7.55 10.99 -8.14
C SER A 57 7.78 9.89 -9.19
N TYR A 58 7.72 8.61 -8.82
CA TYR A 58 7.83 7.46 -9.72
C TYR A 58 6.49 7.03 -10.32
N LEU A 59 5.38 7.29 -9.61
CA LEU A 59 4.07 6.75 -9.94
C LEU A 59 3.23 7.70 -10.81
N VAL A 60 3.47 9.00 -10.74
CA VAL A 60 2.70 10.00 -11.50
C VAL A 60 2.86 9.77 -13.00
N GLY A 61 1.72 9.63 -13.70
CA GLY A 61 1.68 9.40 -15.15
C GLY A 61 1.92 7.94 -15.56
N ALA A 62 2.21 7.04 -14.61
CA ALA A 62 2.40 5.62 -14.87
C ALA A 62 1.16 4.81 -14.51
N LYS A 63 0.93 3.70 -15.23
CA LYS A 63 0.00 2.66 -14.79
C LYS A 63 0.67 1.85 -13.68
N VAL A 64 0.08 1.87 -12.49
CA VAL A 64 0.63 1.22 -11.29
C VAL A 64 -0.26 0.04 -10.90
N ILE A 65 0.37 -1.05 -10.48
CA ILE A 65 -0.32 -2.22 -9.90
C ILE A 65 0.09 -2.32 -8.44
N ILE A 66 -0.90 -2.34 -7.56
CA ILE A 66 -0.69 -2.49 -6.11
C ILE A 66 -0.89 -3.95 -5.74
N TYR A 67 0.15 -4.55 -5.19
CA TYR A 67 0.12 -5.91 -4.65
C TYR A 67 -0.06 -5.84 -3.14
N THR A 68 -1.15 -6.43 -2.66
CA THR A 68 -1.49 -6.66 -1.24
C THR A 68 -2.15 -8.04 -1.13
N ASP A 69 -1.91 -8.73 -0.03
CA ASP A 69 -2.53 -10.00 0.31
C ASP A 69 -3.87 -9.82 1.05
N HIS A 70 -4.18 -8.62 1.53
CA HIS A 70 -5.42 -8.35 2.27
C HIS A 70 -6.65 -8.34 1.35
N ALA A 71 -7.40 -9.45 1.37
CA ALA A 71 -8.57 -9.65 0.51
C ALA A 71 -9.69 -8.61 0.73
N ALA A 72 -9.86 -8.14 1.97
CA ALA A 72 -10.87 -7.14 2.31
C ALA A 72 -10.63 -5.81 1.55
N LEU A 73 -9.38 -5.42 1.34
CA LEU A 73 -9.06 -4.23 0.55
C LEU A 73 -9.46 -4.37 -0.92
N LYS A 74 -9.20 -5.55 -1.51
CA LYS A 74 -9.59 -5.82 -2.90
C LYS A 74 -11.10 -5.66 -3.07
N TYR A 75 -11.87 -6.18 -2.11
CA TYR A 75 -13.32 -6.02 -2.10
C TYR A 75 -13.74 -4.55 -1.94
N LEU A 76 -13.21 -3.84 -0.93
CA LEU A 76 -13.54 -2.44 -0.65
C LEU A 76 -13.31 -1.52 -1.86
N LEU A 77 -12.19 -1.68 -2.56
CA LEU A 77 -11.85 -0.86 -3.73
C LEU A 77 -12.71 -1.16 -4.97
N THR A 78 -13.36 -2.32 -5.02
CA THR A 78 -14.27 -2.69 -6.13
C THR A 78 -15.72 -2.29 -5.90
N LYS A 79 -16.07 -1.88 -4.67
CA LYS A 79 -17.45 -1.55 -4.30
C LYS A 79 -17.82 -0.16 -4.87
N LYS A 80 -18.78 -0.14 -5.79
CA LYS A 80 -19.24 1.10 -6.46
C LYS A 80 -20.01 2.05 -5.55
N ASP A 81 -20.61 1.53 -4.47
CA ASP A 81 -21.46 2.27 -3.53
C ASP A 81 -20.76 2.55 -2.19
N ALA A 82 -19.45 2.80 -2.20
CA ALA A 82 -18.78 3.31 -1.02
C ALA A 82 -19.24 4.76 -0.80
N LYS A 83 -19.88 5.04 0.35
CA LYS A 83 -20.15 6.43 0.75
C LYS A 83 -18.80 7.14 0.95
N PRO A 84 -18.65 8.39 0.48
CA PRO A 84 -17.42 9.16 0.67
C PRO A 84 -17.11 9.40 2.15
#